data_AF-A0A7C5PLB2-F1
#
_entry.id   AF-A0A7C5PLB2-F1
#
_cell.length_a   1.000
_cell.length_b   1.000
_cell.length_c   1.000
_cell.angle_alpha   90.00
_cell.angle_beta   90.00
_cell.angle_gamma   90.00
#
_symmetry.space_group_name_H-M   'P 1'
#
loop_
_entity.id
_entity.type
_entity.pdbx_description
1 polymer ?
#
loop_
_entity_poly.entity_id
_entity_poly.type
_entity_poly.pdbx_seq_one_letter_code
_entity_poly.pdbx_strand_id
1 'polypeptide(L)'
;METIFAIAAFLLGACIGSFLNVLIYRLPRGSFFSGGKRSHCPSCGALIPSYANLPILGWLLLRGKALCCKEKISIQYPLVEALTAAAFLAIYFVRAPLVGGHLDGHRLVLFSIDAFLVSNLIAASVIDLHHKILPDVLNFSGLAVGLLVSLLVPELHEGHLVFRELNTLSLGARGFMDSLSGALVGGGLLYAIAVLGRLAFRKEAMGMGDVKFMAFAGAFLGPEGVLLTLLLAAILGSVIGILVSLLTGDSLIPFGPFLALGFLMTHFQAAKLSKFAFETWPKWLRTSPIAVPLVLGFCGLCLLGLFWLRSLRNRGGSD
;
A
#
# COMPACT_ATOMS: atom_id res chain seq x y z
N MET A 1 -8.54 -28.86 -11.88
CA MET A 1 -7.25 -28.47 -11.27
C MET A 1 -7.25 -26.98 -10.95
N GLU A 2 -7.54 -26.09 -11.89
CA GLU A 2 -7.68 -24.63 -11.67
C GLU A 2 -8.49 -24.25 -10.42
N THR A 3 -9.70 -24.79 -10.27
CA THR A 3 -10.56 -24.48 -9.11
C THR A 3 -9.94 -24.86 -7.78
N ILE A 4 -9.18 -25.96 -7.72
CA ILE A 4 -8.51 -26.42 -6.49
C ILE A 4 -7.43 -25.44 -6.09
N PHE A 5 -6.64 -24.94 -7.04
CA PHE A 5 -5.58 -23.97 -6.77
C PHE A 5 -6.13 -22.57 -6.45
N ALA A 6 -7.22 -22.15 -7.10
CA ALA A 6 -7.92 -20.93 -6.73
C ALA A 6 -8.43 -20.99 -5.28
N ILE A 7 -9.04 -22.11 -4.88
CA ILE A 7 -9.46 -22.35 -3.49
C ILE A 7 -8.25 -22.36 -2.55
N ALA A 8 -7.16 -23.03 -2.94
CA ALA A 8 -5.94 -23.06 -2.14
C ALA A 8 -5.34 -21.65 -1.96
N ALA A 9 -5.32 -20.81 -3.00
CA ALA A 9 -4.87 -19.42 -2.92
C ALA A 9 -5.75 -18.58 -1.98
N PHE A 10 -7.07 -18.75 -2.06
CA PHE A 10 -8.01 -18.09 -1.14
C PHE A 10 -7.78 -18.50 0.31
N LEU A 11 -7.68 -19.82 0.58
CA LEU A 11 -7.44 -20.34 1.92
C LEU A 11 -6.07 -19.91 2.47
N LEU A 12 -5.03 -19.91 1.63
CA LEU A 12 -3.71 -19.40 1.99
C LEU A 12 -3.79 -17.91 2.36
N GLY A 13 -4.48 -17.10 1.57
CA GLY A 13 -4.69 -15.68 1.85
C GLY A 13 -5.47 -15.47 3.15
N ALA A 14 -6.47 -16.29 3.46
CA ALA A 14 -7.20 -16.23 4.72
C ALA A 14 -6.30 -16.57 5.92
N CYS A 15 -5.47 -17.62 5.81
CA CYS A 15 -4.49 -18.00 6.81
C CYS A 15 -3.45 -16.89 7.04
N ILE A 16 -2.92 -16.31 5.96
CA ILE A 16 -1.99 -15.19 6.05
C ILE A 16 -2.67 -13.97 6.66
N GLY A 17 -3.90 -13.64 6.26
CA GLY A 17 -4.67 -12.54 6.86
C GLY A 17 -4.89 -12.72 8.37
N SER A 18 -5.08 -13.95 8.84
CA SER A 18 -5.17 -14.25 10.27
C SER A 18 -3.85 -13.98 10.99
N PHE A 19 -2.72 -14.34 10.35
CA PHE A 19 -1.39 -13.96 10.84
C PHE A 19 -1.15 -12.43 10.80
N LEU A 20 -1.64 -11.72 9.77
CA LEU A 20 -1.53 -10.26 9.69
C LEU A 20 -2.23 -9.57 10.87
N ASN A 21 -3.37 -10.07 11.34
CA ASN A 21 -4.01 -9.54 12.55
C ASN A 21 -3.09 -9.62 13.79
N VAL A 22 -2.27 -10.68 13.90
CA VAL A 22 -1.25 -10.79 14.96
C VAL A 22 -0.16 -9.73 14.78
N LEU A 23 0.32 -9.51 13.55
CA LEU A 23 1.31 -8.48 13.25
C LEU A 23 0.78 -7.08 13.56
N ILE A 24 -0.43 -6.77 13.09
CA ILE A 24 -1.12 -5.49 13.30
C ILE A 24 -1.25 -5.19 14.80
N TYR A 25 -1.56 -6.21 15.61
CA TYR A 25 -1.65 -6.05 17.06
C TYR A 25 -0.28 -5.88 17.75
N ARG A 26 0.73 -6.66 17.37
CA ARG A 26 2.00 -6.74 18.12
C ARG A 26 3.07 -5.73 17.69
N LEU A 27 3.16 -5.40 16.39
CA LEU A 27 4.22 -4.52 15.87
C LEU A 27 4.22 -3.12 16.52
N PRO A 28 3.08 -2.40 16.63
CA PRO A 28 3.05 -1.09 17.27
C PRO A 28 3.41 -1.12 18.75
N ARG A 29 3.28 -2.29 19.40
CA ARG A 29 3.52 -2.49 20.83
C ARG A 29 4.93 -2.99 21.13
N GLY A 30 5.79 -3.16 20.11
CA GLY A 30 7.16 -3.69 20.26
C GLY A 30 7.23 -5.14 20.74
N SER A 31 6.09 -5.85 20.85
CA SER A 31 6.01 -7.17 21.47
C SER A 31 6.16 -8.34 20.49
N PHE A 32 6.45 -8.05 19.22
CA PHE A 32 6.58 -9.08 18.18
C PHE A 32 7.80 -10.00 18.43
N PHE A 33 8.95 -9.43 18.78
CA PHE A 33 10.18 -10.19 19.02
C PHE A 33 10.24 -10.86 20.40
N SER A 34 9.37 -10.46 21.33
CA SER A 34 9.38 -10.92 22.73
C SER A 34 8.69 -12.27 22.98
N GLY A 35 8.63 -13.14 21.97
CA GLY A 35 8.35 -14.57 22.15
C GLY A 35 7.06 -15.05 21.50
N GLY A 36 7.19 -16.13 20.72
CA GLY A 36 6.15 -16.89 20.03
C GLY A 36 5.16 -17.59 20.97
N LYS A 37 4.50 -16.84 21.84
CA LYS A 37 3.36 -17.32 22.61
C LYS A 37 2.16 -17.47 21.68
N ARG A 38 1.43 -18.57 21.87
CA ARG A 38 0.16 -18.89 21.20
C ARG A 38 -0.80 -17.70 21.23
N SER A 39 -1.79 -17.66 20.35
CA SER A 39 -2.80 -16.60 20.36
C SER A 39 -3.54 -16.59 21.70
N HIS A 40 -3.60 -15.43 22.35
CA HIS A 40 -4.29 -15.20 23.62
C HIS A 40 -5.39 -14.17 23.42
N CYS A 41 -6.47 -14.32 24.18
CA CYS A 41 -7.52 -13.31 24.21
C CYS A 41 -6.97 -12.01 24.85
N PRO A 42 -7.14 -10.84 24.21
CA PRO A 42 -6.63 -9.58 24.74
C PRO A 42 -7.33 -9.12 26.02
N SER A 43 -8.58 -9.54 26.25
CA SER A 43 -9.35 -9.14 27.44
C SER A 43 -9.09 -10.05 28.65
N CYS A 44 -9.08 -11.37 28.45
CA CYS A 44 -9.05 -12.35 29.53
C CYS A 44 -7.67 -13.04 29.69
N GLY A 45 -6.76 -12.90 28.73
CA GLY A 45 -5.45 -13.58 28.72
C GLY A 45 -5.48 -15.08 28.42
N ALA A 46 -6.66 -15.71 28.39
CA ALA A 46 -6.79 -17.14 28.11
C ALA A 46 -6.29 -17.50 26.70
N LEU A 47 -5.76 -18.72 26.57
CA LEU A 47 -5.34 -19.29 25.30
C LEU A 47 -6.53 -19.49 24.36
N ILE A 48 -6.37 -19.11 23.09
CA ILE A 48 -7.39 -19.32 22.06
C ILE A 48 -7.18 -20.71 21.45
N PRO A 49 -8.17 -21.61 21.50
CA PRO A 49 -8.06 -22.93 20.86
C PRO A 49 -8.02 -22.80 19.34
N SER A 50 -7.35 -23.72 18.67
CA SER A 50 -7.09 -23.66 17.22
C SER A 50 -8.36 -23.55 16.37
N TYR A 51 -9.44 -24.26 16.73
CA TYR A 51 -10.72 -24.20 16.01
C TYR A 51 -11.42 -22.84 16.14
N ALA A 52 -11.18 -22.10 17.23
CA ALA A 52 -11.68 -20.73 17.39
C ALA A 52 -10.86 -19.71 16.59
N ASN A 53 -9.70 -20.12 16.09
CA ASN A 53 -8.79 -19.31 15.27
C ASN A 53 -8.86 -19.69 13.78
N LEU A 54 -9.93 -20.37 13.35
CA LEU A 54 -10.14 -20.67 11.93
C LEU A 54 -10.49 -19.35 11.19
N PRO A 55 -9.73 -18.93 10.16
CA PRO A 55 -9.94 -17.65 9.49
C PRO A 55 -11.38 -17.51 8.99
N ILE A 56 -12.00 -16.34 9.21
CA ILE A 56 -13.37 -15.94 8.86
C ILE A 56 -14.43 -16.76 9.62
N LEU A 57 -14.38 -18.08 9.52
CA LEU A 57 -15.34 -19.02 10.09
C LEU A 57 -15.36 -19.00 11.61
N GLY A 58 -14.19 -18.87 12.27
CA GLY A 58 -14.12 -18.82 13.73
C GLY A 58 -14.93 -17.66 14.30
N TRP A 59 -14.80 -16.46 13.71
CA TRP A 59 -15.57 -15.28 14.11
C TRP A 59 -17.07 -15.45 13.84
N LEU A 60 -17.46 -16.00 12.69
CA LEU A 60 -18.85 -16.24 12.32
C LEU A 60 -19.54 -17.26 13.25
N LEU A 61 -18.89 -18.40 13.51
CA LEU A 61 -19.41 -19.44 14.38
C LEU A 61 -19.55 -18.96 15.83
N LEU A 62 -18.63 -18.13 16.29
CA LEU A 62 -18.66 -17.53 17.62
C LEU A 62 -19.56 -16.27 17.69
N ARG A 63 -20.18 -15.87 16.57
CA ARG A 63 -21.03 -14.66 16.45
C ARG A 63 -20.32 -13.41 16.98
N GLY A 64 -19.02 -13.30 16.72
CA GLY A 64 -18.18 -12.18 17.15
C GLY A 64 -17.96 -12.08 18.66
N LYS A 65 -18.05 -13.18 19.42
CA LYS A 65 -17.78 -13.19 20.87
C LYS A 65 -16.65 -14.16 21.24
N ALA A 66 -15.77 -13.76 22.14
CA ALA A 66 -14.69 -14.62 22.61
C ALA A 66 -15.24 -15.84 23.38
N LEU A 67 -14.65 -17.02 23.16
CA LEU A 67 -15.07 -18.25 23.85
C LEU A 67 -14.82 -18.18 25.37
N CYS A 68 -13.72 -17.55 25.83
CA CYS A 68 -13.37 -17.47 27.25
C CYS A 68 -14.31 -16.54 28.04
N CYS A 69 -14.40 -15.28 27.62
CA CYS A 69 -14.99 -14.19 28.41
C CYS A 69 -16.27 -13.62 27.78
N LYS A 70 -16.68 -14.11 26.60
CA LYS A 70 -17.82 -13.61 25.82
C LYS A 70 -17.72 -12.15 25.39
N GLU A 71 -16.57 -11.52 25.58
CA GLU A 71 -16.28 -10.16 25.12
C GLU A 71 -16.36 -10.07 23.59
N LYS A 72 -16.74 -8.91 23.07
CA LYS A 72 -16.89 -8.72 21.61
C LYS A 72 -15.53 -8.72 20.92
N ILE A 73 -15.42 -9.52 19.85
CA ILE A 73 -14.26 -9.55 18.96
C ILE A 73 -14.48 -8.52 17.84
N SER A 74 -13.50 -7.63 17.64
CA SER A 74 -13.56 -6.61 16.59
C SER A 74 -13.83 -7.20 15.20
N ILE A 75 -14.65 -6.52 14.40
CA ILE A 75 -14.95 -6.88 13.01
C ILE A 75 -13.72 -6.77 12.11
N GLN A 76 -12.68 -6.06 12.54
CA GLN A 76 -11.41 -5.96 11.83
C GLN A 76 -10.81 -7.34 11.54
N TYR A 77 -10.90 -8.29 12.47
CA TYR A 77 -10.29 -9.61 12.33
C TYR A 77 -10.78 -10.36 11.08
N PRO A 78 -12.10 -10.66 10.96
CA PRO A 78 -12.62 -11.31 9.76
C PRO A 78 -12.51 -10.43 8.51
N LEU A 79 -12.50 -9.10 8.64
CA LEU A 79 -12.34 -8.20 7.50
C LEU A 79 -10.94 -8.27 6.88
N VAL A 80 -9.88 -8.24 7.71
CA VAL A 80 -8.49 -8.38 7.24
C VAL A 80 -8.27 -9.76 6.63
N GLU A 81 -8.85 -10.81 7.23
CA GLU A 81 -8.79 -12.18 6.71
C GLU A 81 -9.48 -12.28 5.33
N ALA A 82 -10.70 -11.76 5.20
CA ALA A 82 -11.43 -11.75 3.94
C ALA A 82 -10.75 -10.89 2.86
N LEU A 83 -10.25 -9.71 3.23
CA LEU A 83 -9.53 -8.83 2.31
C LEU A 83 -8.26 -9.51 1.77
N THR A 84 -7.49 -10.14 2.64
CA THR A 84 -6.25 -10.85 2.24
C THR A 84 -6.59 -12.07 1.38
N ALA A 85 -7.61 -12.84 1.73
CA ALA A 85 -8.09 -13.98 0.94
C ALA A 85 -8.55 -13.56 -0.47
N ALA A 86 -9.34 -12.48 -0.56
CA ALA A 86 -9.80 -11.94 -1.83
C ALA A 86 -8.65 -11.41 -2.67
N ALA A 87 -7.66 -10.74 -2.06
CA ALA A 87 -6.52 -10.22 -2.78
C ALA A 87 -5.61 -11.34 -3.32
N PHE A 88 -5.39 -12.42 -2.55
CA PHE A 88 -4.66 -13.59 -3.04
C PHE A 88 -5.37 -14.27 -4.20
N LEU A 89 -6.69 -14.38 -4.12
CA LEU A 89 -7.50 -14.91 -5.21
C LEU A 89 -7.41 -14.02 -6.46
N ALA A 90 -7.44 -12.70 -6.30
CA ALA A 90 -7.26 -11.76 -7.41
C ALA A 90 -5.87 -11.91 -8.06
N ILE A 91 -4.80 -12.00 -7.25
CA ILE A 91 -3.44 -12.22 -7.75
C ILE A 91 -3.35 -13.57 -8.49
N TYR A 92 -3.99 -14.63 -7.99
CA TYR A 92 -4.04 -15.93 -8.67
C TYR A 92 -4.60 -15.79 -10.09
N PHE A 93 -5.69 -15.04 -10.28
CA PHE A 93 -6.27 -14.81 -11.61
C PHE A 93 -5.43 -13.89 -12.50
N VAL A 94 -4.71 -12.92 -11.92
CA VAL A 94 -3.84 -12.01 -12.66
C VAL A 94 -2.56 -12.72 -13.14
N ARG A 95 -1.92 -13.49 -12.27
CA ARG A 95 -0.64 -14.18 -12.58
C ARG A 95 -0.83 -15.53 -13.24
N ALA A 96 -1.99 -16.18 -13.02
CA ALA A 96 -2.36 -17.47 -13.58
C ALA A 96 -1.18 -18.49 -13.54
N PRO A 97 -0.76 -18.92 -12.34
CA PRO A 97 0.43 -19.78 -12.17
C PRO A 97 0.25 -21.19 -12.74
N LEU A 98 -0.97 -21.56 -13.12
CA LEU A 98 -1.26 -22.77 -13.86
C LEU A 98 -1.44 -22.47 -15.35
N VAL A 99 -0.69 -23.20 -16.18
CA VAL A 99 -0.81 -23.15 -17.64
C VAL A 99 -0.98 -24.56 -18.15
N GLY A 100 -2.13 -24.84 -18.80
CA GLY A 100 -2.41 -26.18 -19.33
C GLY A 100 -2.40 -27.28 -18.25
N GLY A 101 -2.79 -26.95 -17.01
CA GLY A 101 -2.81 -27.88 -15.87
C GLY A 101 -1.45 -28.12 -15.20
N HIS A 102 -0.38 -27.45 -15.64
CA HIS A 102 0.96 -27.56 -15.07
C HIS A 102 1.33 -26.28 -14.32
N LEU A 103 2.00 -26.44 -13.17
CA LEU A 103 2.51 -25.31 -12.39
C LEU A 103 3.72 -24.71 -13.08
N ASP A 104 3.58 -23.47 -13.54
CA ASP A 104 4.67 -22.67 -14.06
C ASP A 104 5.44 -22.05 -12.88
N GLY A 105 6.70 -22.46 -12.72
CA GLY A 105 7.54 -22.02 -11.62
C GLY A 105 7.79 -20.51 -11.62
N HIS A 106 7.93 -19.89 -12.79
CA HIS A 106 8.15 -18.45 -12.90
C HIS A 106 6.92 -17.66 -12.45
N ARG A 107 5.73 -18.05 -12.92
CA ARG A 107 4.47 -17.42 -12.51
C ARG A 107 4.15 -17.64 -11.03
N LEU A 108 4.55 -18.77 -10.47
CA LEU A 108 4.43 -19.05 -9.03
C LEU A 108 5.32 -18.11 -8.19
N VAL A 109 6.53 -17.80 -8.67
CA VAL A 109 7.41 -16.80 -8.04
C VAL A 109 6.75 -15.42 -8.07
N LEU A 110 6.22 -14.99 -9.22
CA LEU A 110 5.49 -13.71 -9.33
C LEU A 110 4.28 -13.64 -8.40
N PHE A 111 3.49 -14.72 -8.34
CA PHE A 111 2.37 -14.83 -7.39
C PHE A 111 2.85 -14.65 -5.95
N SER A 112 3.97 -15.27 -5.57
CA SER A 112 4.52 -15.22 -4.22
C SER A 112 5.04 -13.82 -3.85
N ILE A 113 5.66 -13.11 -4.79
CA ILE A 113 6.12 -11.72 -4.62
C ILE A 113 4.92 -10.79 -4.39
N ASP A 114 3.89 -10.87 -5.24
CA ASP A 114 2.69 -10.04 -5.11
C ASP A 114 1.91 -10.35 -3.83
N ALA A 115 1.84 -11.63 -3.45
CA ALA A 115 1.22 -12.09 -2.21
C ALA A 115 1.92 -11.50 -0.98
N PHE A 116 3.26 -11.53 -0.94
CA PHE A 116 4.05 -10.88 0.10
C PHE A 116 3.80 -9.37 0.14
N LEU A 117 3.80 -8.73 -1.03
CA LEU A 117 3.65 -7.29 -1.16
C LEU A 117 2.28 -6.83 -0.66
N VAL A 118 1.20 -7.44 -1.14
CA VAL A 118 -0.17 -7.10 -0.71
C VAL A 118 -0.33 -7.35 0.79
N SER A 119 0.25 -8.42 1.32
CA SER A 119 0.21 -8.71 2.76
C SER A 119 0.87 -7.60 3.58
N ASN A 120 2.04 -7.10 3.16
CA ASN A 120 2.71 -5.96 3.80
C ASN A 120 1.87 -4.69 3.71
N LEU A 121 1.28 -4.41 2.55
CA LEU A 121 0.46 -3.22 2.34
C LEU A 121 -0.82 -3.23 3.18
N ILE A 122 -1.51 -4.37 3.28
CA ILE A 122 -2.69 -4.52 4.14
C ILE A 122 -2.29 -4.29 5.60
N ALA A 123 -1.22 -4.94 6.08
CA ALA A 123 -0.76 -4.77 7.46
C ALA A 123 -0.36 -3.31 7.75
N ALA A 124 0.43 -2.68 6.88
CA ALA A 124 0.85 -1.30 7.03
C ALA A 124 -0.35 -0.33 7.02
N SER A 125 -1.31 -0.52 6.11
CA SER A 125 -2.49 0.34 6.00
C SER A 125 -3.37 0.25 7.25
N VAL A 126 -3.60 -0.95 7.78
CA VAL A 126 -4.44 -1.11 8.98
C VAL A 126 -3.73 -0.58 10.23
N ILE A 127 -2.40 -0.77 10.34
CA ILE A 127 -1.62 -0.18 11.42
C ILE A 127 -1.67 1.35 11.34
N ASP A 128 -1.52 1.93 10.15
CA ASP A 128 -1.56 3.38 9.97
C ASP A 128 -2.95 3.96 10.28
N LEU A 129 -4.03 3.28 9.89
CA LEU A 129 -5.40 3.67 10.23
C LEU A 129 -5.62 3.76 11.75
N HIS A 130 -4.98 2.89 12.52
CA HIS A 130 -5.18 2.79 13.96
C HIS A 130 -4.20 3.64 14.78
N HIS A 131 -2.94 3.67 14.35
CA HIS A 131 -1.83 4.19 15.12
C HIS A 131 -1.12 5.37 14.45
N LYS A 132 -1.45 5.71 13.20
CA LYS A 132 -0.82 6.79 12.41
C LYS A 132 0.69 6.62 12.30
N ILE A 133 1.15 5.38 12.22
CA ILE A 133 2.56 5.00 12.07
C ILE A 133 2.70 3.91 11.01
N LEU A 134 3.80 3.96 10.25
CA LEU A 134 4.23 2.86 9.40
C LEU A 134 5.41 2.14 10.07
N PRO A 135 5.27 0.87 10.46
CA PRO A 135 6.35 0.14 11.12
C PRO A 135 7.58 -0.03 10.22
N ASP A 136 8.75 0.30 10.77
CA ASP A 136 10.04 0.15 10.10
C ASP A 136 10.29 -1.28 9.60
N VAL A 137 9.85 -2.30 10.35
CA VAL A 137 10.00 -3.71 9.99
C VAL A 137 9.31 -4.03 8.65
N LEU A 138 8.12 -3.46 8.39
CA LEU A 138 7.40 -3.68 7.13
C LEU A 138 8.07 -2.92 5.99
N ASN A 139 8.45 -1.66 6.21
CA ASN A 139 9.08 -0.84 5.18
C ASN A 139 10.46 -1.39 4.76
N PHE A 140 11.31 -1.78 5.73
CA PHE A 140 12.64 -2.30 5.43
C PHE A 140 12.59 -3.72 4.86
N SER A 141 11.68 -4.59 5.33
CA SER A 141 11.53 -5.92 4.72
C SER A 141 11.02 -5.81 3.29
N GLY A 142 10.08 -4.92 3.01
CA GLY A 142 9.66 -4.57 1.65
C GLY A 142 10.84 -4.10 0.80
N LEU A 143 11.56 -3.07 1.24
CA LEU A 143 12.73 -2.53 0.52
C LEU A 143 13.77 -3.61 0.19
N ALA A 144 14.10 -4.47 1.16
CA ALA A 144 15.06 -5.56 0.96
C ALA A 144 14.57 -6.57 -0.09
N VAL A 145 13.30 -6.99 0.01
CA VAL A 145 12.71 -7.92 -0.98
C VAL A 145 12.67 -7.28 -2.37
N GLY A 146 12.31 -5.99 -2.48
CA GLY A 146 12.29 -5.27 -3.76
C GLY A 146 13.65 -5.27 -4.44
N LEU A 147 14.70 -4.88 -3.71
CA LEU A 147 16.08 -4.86 -4.24
C LEU A 147 16.57 -6.27 -4.64
N LEU A 148 16.29 -7.29 -3.83
CA LEU A 148 16.71 -8.67 -4.10
C LEU A 148 15.95 -9.28 -5.29
N VAL A 149 14.63 -9.09 -5.35
CA VAL A 149 13.80 -9.60 -6.44
C VAL A 149 14.16 -8.92 -7.76
N SER A 150 14.53 -7.65 -7.75
CA SER A 150 14.96 -6.92 -8.96
C SER A 150 16.20 -7.52 -9.63
N LEU A 151 17.03 -8.26 -8.89
CA LEU A 151 18.18 -8.99 -9.45
C LEU A 151 17.75 -10.29 -10.14
N LEU A 152 16.71 -10.94 -9.62
CA LEU A 152 16.29 -12.29 -10.00
C LEU A 152 15.16 -12.30 -11.03
N VAL A 153 14.29 -11.29 -11.00
CA VAL A 153 13.11 -11.15 -11.85
C VAL A 153 13.06 -9.71 -12.39
N PRO A 154 13.90 -9.38 -13.40
CA PRO A 154 13.93 -8.04 -14.00
C PRO A 154 12.60 -7.65 -14.68
N GLU A 155 11.76 -8.66 -14.93
CA GLU A 155 10.43 -8.53 -15.51
C GLU A 155 9.44 -7.81 -14.57
N LEU A 156 9.78 -7.61 -13.29
CA LEU A 156 9.02 -6.70 -12.44
C LEU A 156 9.10 -5.23 -12.92
N HIS A 157 10.15 -4.86 -13.66
CA HIS A 157 10.43 -3.48 -14.06
C HIS A 157 10.11 -3.21 -15.55
N GLU A 158 9.44 -4.14 -16.26
CA GLU A 158 9.28 -4.10 -17.74
C GLU A 158 8.68 -2.82 -18.34
N GLY A 159 8.10 -1.92 -17.54
CA GLY A 159 7.53 -0.65 -17.98
C GLY A 159 8.37 0.60 -17.75
N HIS A 160 9.44 0.54 -16.95
CA HIS A 160 9.99 1.74 -16.28
C HIS A 160 11.51 1.86 -16.27
N LEU A 161 12.21 0.99 -17.02
CA LEU A 161 13.67 1.04 -17.07
C LEU A 161 14.14 2.37 -17.68
N VAL A 162 14.47 3.33 -16.82
CA VAL A 162 15.16 4.58 -17.21
C VAL A 162 16.49 4.23 -17.89
N PHE A 163 17.07 3.09 -17.50
CA PHE A 163 18.31 2.55 -18.03
C PHE A 163 18.11 1.53 -19.18
N ARG A 164 16.94 1.50 -19.85
CA ARG A 164 16.66 0.57 -20.96
C ARG A 164 17.68 0.67 -22.10
N GLU A 165 18.17 1.87 -22.36
CA GLU A 165 19.16 2.20 -23.41
C GLU A 165 20.58 1.70 -23.08
N LEU A 166 20.88 1.34 -21.83
CA LEU A 166 22.22 0.92 -21.40
C LEU A 166 22.51 -0.53 -21.79
N ASN A 167 22.75 -0.78 -23.08
CA ASN A 167 22.94 -2.14 -23.63
C ASN A 167 24.18 -2.90 -23.15
N THR A 168 25.01 -2.29 -22.30
CA THR A 168 26.29 -2.81 -21.81
C THR A 168 26.18 -3.65 -20.52
N LEU A 169 25.06 -3.58 -19.79
CA LEU A 169 24.86 -4.28 -18.51
C LEU A 169 23.97 -5.53 -18.64
N SER A 170 24.19 -6.52 -17.77
CA SER A 170 23.32 -7.69 -17.63
C SER A 170 21.91 -7.28 -17.17
N LEU A 171 20.88 -8.03 -17.58
CA LEU A 171 19.47 -7.70 -17.29
C LEU A 171 19.21 -7.50 -15.78
N GLY A 172 19.76 -8.37 -14.93
CA GLY A 172 19.62 -8.26 -13.48
C GLY A 172 20.30 -7.02 -12.89
N ALA A 173 21.46 -6.61 -13.42
CA ALA A 173 22.13 -5.39 -12.97
C ALA A 173 21.32 -4.14 -13.33
N ARG A 174 20.66 -4.12 -14.49
CA ARG A 174 19.75 -3.02 -14.87
C ARG A 174 18.55 -2.95 -13.94
N GLY A 175 17.91 -4.09 -13.66
CA GLY A 175 16.78 -4.15 -12.71
C GLY A 175 17.16 -3.66 -11.32
N PHE A 176 18.32 -4.08 -10.80
CA PHE A 176 18.82 -3.59 -9.52
C PHE A 176 19.12 -2.09 -9.51
N MET A 177 19.76 -1.56 -10.56
CA MET A 177 20.02 -0.12 -10.66
C MET A 177 18.73 0.69 -10.74
N ASP A 178 17.73 0.19 -11.47
CA ASP A 178 16.43 0.83 -11.58
C ASP A 178 15.71 0.84 -10.22
N SER A 179 15.69 -0.30 -9.53
CA SER A 179 15.18 -0.46 -8.16
C SER A 179 15.87 0.47 -7.15
N LEU A 180 17.21 0.53 -7.19
CA LEU A 180 18.00 1.41 -6.33
C LEU A 180 17.70 2.88 -6.64
N SER A 181 17.64 3.25 -7.92
CA SER A 181 17.30 4.61 -8.34
C SER A 181 15.87 4.99 -7.93
N GLY A 182 14.92 4.06 -8.04
CA GLY A 182 13.55 4.24 -7.58
C GLY A 182 13.48 4.45 -6.08
N ALA A 183 14.19 3.62 -5.29
CA ALA A 183 14.24 3.77 -3.84
C ALA A 183 14.84 5.11 -3.41
N LEU A 184 15.92 5.55 -4.08
CA LEU A 184 16.56 6.84 -3.83
C LEU A 184 15.67 8.02 -4.25
N VAL A 185 15.00 7.94 -5.40
CA VAL A 185 14.08 8.99 -5.87
C VAL A 185 12.87 9.08 -4.96
N GLY A 186 12.25 7.95 -4.61
CA GLY A 186 11.06 7.92 -3.76
C GLY A 186 11.33 8.37 -2.33
N GLY A 187 12.31 7.76 -1.68
CA GLY A 187 12.71 8.16 -0.34
C GLY A 187 13.28 9.58 -0.32
N GLY A 188 14.17 9.91 -1.26
CA GLY A 188 14.82 11.21 -1.36
C GLY A 188 13.85 12.36 -1.62
N LEU A 189 12.86 12.17 -2.51
CA LEU A 189 11.85 13.20 -2.81
C LEU A 189 11.00 13.52 -1.58
N LEU A 190 10.43 12.51 -0.92
CA LEU A 190 9.63 12.77 0.29
C LEU A 190 10.48 13.28 1.44
N TYR A 191 11.72 12.80 1.58
CA TYR A 191 12.63 13.33 2.59
C TYR A 191 12.94 14.80 2.34
N ALA A 192 13.20 15.20 1.10
CA ALA A 192 13.41 16.60 0.73
C ALA A 192 12.18 17.45 1.04
N ILE A 193 10.97 16.98 0.71
CA ILE A 193 9.71 17.66 1.06
C ILE A 193 9.57 17.78 2.59
N ALA A 194 9.89 16.73 3.35
CA ALA A 194 9.81 16.76 4.80
C ALA A 194 10.78 17.78 5.42
N VAL A 195 12.03 17.83 4.93
CA VAL A 195 13.04 18.79 5.39
C VAL A 195 12.68 20.22 5.01
N LEU A 196 12.33 20.47 3.74
CA LEU A 196 11.93 21.80 3.27
C LEU A 196 10.65 22.29 3.97
N GLY A 197 9.68 21.40 4.15
CA GLY A 197 8.45 21.69 4.88
C GLY A 197 8.72 22.02 6.35
N ARG A 198 9.63 21.28 7.00
CA ARG A 198 10.07 21.58 8.37
C ARG A 198 10.74 22.94 8.47
N LEU A 199 11.59 23.30 7.51
CA LEU A 199 12.26 24.60 7.46
C LEU A 199 11.26 25.75 7.21
N ALA A 200 10.32 25.57 6.30
CA ALA A 200 9.35 26.60 5.90
C ALA A 200 8.25 26.82 6.95
N PHE A 201 7.66 25.75 7.49
CA PHE A 201 6.48 25.82 8.36
C PHE A 201 6.80 25.65 9.84
N ARG A 202 8.06 25.35 10.20
CA ARG A 202 8.52 25.01 11.56
C ARG A 202 7.68 23.92 12.26
N LYS A 203 7.05 23.07 11.45
CA LYS A 203 6.23 21.93 11.87
C LYS A 203 6.62 20.71 11.05
N GLU A 204 6.43 19.52 11.60
CA GLU A 204 6.63 18.29 10.83
C GLU A 204 5.59 18.25 9.70
N ALA A 205 6.07 18.42 8.47
CA ALA A 205 5.21 18.45 7.29
C ALA A 205 4.78 17.05 6.85
N MET A 206 5.60 16.02 7.14
CA MET A 206 5.37 14.65 6.71
C MET A 206 6.05 13.65 7.65
N GLY A 207 5.44 12.47 7.83
CA GLY A 207 5.96 11.41 8.69
C GLY A 207 7.14 10.67 8.06
N MET A 208 8.15 10.33 8.86
CA MET A 208 9.28 9.51 8.39
C MET A 208 8.86 8.10 7.95
N GLY A 209 7.70 7.62 8.40
CA GLY A 209 7.10 6.38 7.91
C GLY A 209 6.81 6.42 6.41
N ASP A 210 6.24 7.53 5.92
CA ASP A 210 5.89 7.73 4.51
C ASP A 210 7.14 7.80 3.62
N VAL A 211 8.20 8.45 4.11
CA VAL A 211 9.51 8.52 3.44
C VAL A 211 10.07 7.13 3.21
N LYS A 212 10.09 6.30 4.26
CA LYS A 212 10.60 4.91 4.19
C LYS A 212 9.71 4.04 3.30
N PHE A 213 8.39 4.24 3.35
CA PHE A 213 7.46 3.57 2.45
C PHE A 213 7.74 3.90 1.00
N MET A 214 8.01 5.16 0.66
CA MET A 214 8.29 5.55 -0.72
C MET A 214 9.63 5.03 -1.22
N ALA A 215 10.62 4.83 -0.34
CA ALA A 215 11.83 4.09 -0.70
C ALA A 215 11.52 2.61 -1.00
N PHE A 216 10.69 1.97 -0.17
CA PHE A 216 10.18 0.62 -0.44
C PHE A 216 9.41 0.55 -1.77
N ALA A 217 8.49 1.48 -2.01
CA ALA A 217 7.71 1.56 -3.24
C ALA A 217 8.61 1.65 -4.48
N GLY A 218 9.66 2.47 -4.39
CA GLY A 218 10.62 2.65 -5.47
C GLY A 218 11.51 1.46 -5.77
N ALA A 219 11.77 0.62 -4.78
CA ALA A 219 12.47 -0.62 -5.03
C ALA A 219 11.69 -1.56 -5.97
N PHE A 220 10.35 -1.52 -5.96
CA PHE A 220 9.53 -2.36 -6.83
C PHE A 220 9.15 -1.68 -8.14
N LEU A 221 8.87 -0.37 -8.10
CA LEU A 221 8.27 0.34 -9.24
C LEU A 221 9.25 1.15 -10.08
N GLY A 222 10.50 1.28 -9.62
CA GLY A 222 11.47 2.18 -10.23
C GLY A 222 11.10 3.66 -10.01
N PRO A 223 11.91 4.59 -10.55
CA PRO A 223 11.76 6.02 -10.29
C PRO A 223 10.48 6.61 -10.88
N GLU A 224 10.07 6.18 -12.07
CA GLU A 224 8.84 6.65 -12.71
C GLU A 224 7.58 6.21 -11.96
N GLY A 225 7.52 4.92 -11.58
CA GLY A 225 6.35 4.38 -10.88
C GLY A 225 6.18 4.94 -9.47
N VAL A 226 7.26 5.37 -8.81
CA VAL A 226 7.21 6.11 -7.54
C VAL A 226 6.50 7.45 -7.69
N LEU A 227 6.81 8.20 -8.73
CA LEU A 227 6.19 9.50 -8.97
C LEU A 227 4.69 9.33 -9.23
N LEU A 228 4.31 8.30 -10.00
CA LEU A 228 2.91 7.93 -10.22
C LEU A 228 2.21 7.50 -8.93
N THR A 229 2.89 6.70 -8.11
CA THR A 229 2.36 6.28 -6.80
C THR A 229 2.07 7.47 -5.92
N LEU A 230 3.00 8.42 -5.83
CA LEU A 230 2.82 9.66 -5.05
C LEU A 230 1.65 10.48 -5.58
N LEU A 231 1.57 10.64 -6.90
CA LEU A 231 0.50 11.40 -7.55
C LEU A 231 -0.88 10.78 -7.29
N LEU A 232 -1.02 9.46 -7.49
CA LEU A 232 -2.28 8.74 -7.25
C LEU A 232 -2.66 8.80 -5.78
N ALA A 233 -1.70 8.62 -4.87
CA ALA A 233 -1.92 8.71 -3.44
C ALA A 233 -2.38 10.12 -3.03
N ALA A 234 -1.78 11.18 -3.59
CA ALA A 234 -2.19 12.56 -3.33
C ALA A 234 -3.60 12.86 -3.85
N ILE A 235 -3.97 12.36 -5.03
CA ILE A 235 -5.33 12.51 -5.58
C ILE A 235 -6.34 11.79 -4.68
N LEU A 236 -6.12 10.50 -4.38
CA LEU A 236 -7.03 9.72 -3.54
C LEU A 236 -7.15 10.29 -2.13
N GLY A 237 -6.01 10.63 -1.52
CA GLY A 237 -5.94 11.19 -0.17
C GLY A 237 -6.56 12.58 -0.07
N SER A 238 -6.43 13.43 -1.09
CA SER A 238 -7.08 14.74 -1.09
C SER A 238 -8.59 14.64 -1.26
N VAL A 239 -9.09 13.80 -2.18
CA VAL A 239 -10.53 13.61 -2.40
C VAL A 239 -11.19 13.05 -1.15
N ILE A 240 -10.66 11.95 -0.62
CA ILE A 240 -11.21 11.31 0.59
C ILE A 240 -10.97 12.21 1.81
N GLY A 241 -9.85 12.90 1.86
CA GLY A 241 -9.51 13.76 2.98
C GLY A 241 -10.41 14.98 3.10
N ILE A 242 -10.74 15.62 1.98
CA ILE A 242 -11.73 16.70 1.93
C ILE A 242 -13.10 16.17 2.35
N LEU A 243 -13.53 15.02 1.81
CA LEU A 243 -14.83 14.43 2.14
C LEU A 243 -14.95 14.14 3.65
N VAL A 244 -13.96 13.47 4.24
CA VAL A 244 -13.94 13.16 5.67
C VAL A 244 -13.89 14.44 6.49
N SER A 245 -13.08 15.43 6.12
CA SER A 245 -13.00 16.70 6.84
C SER A 245 -14.33 17.48 6.81
N LEU A 246 -15.11 17.37 5.73
CA LEU A 246 -16.43 17.99 5.61
C LEU A 246 -17.49 17.26 6.44
N LEU A 247 -17.43 15.93 6.53
CA LEU A 247 -18.43 15.12 7.22
C LEU A 247 -18.18 15.00 8.73
N THR A 248 -16.92 14.94 9.15
CA THR A 248 -16.53 14.65 10.55
C THR A 248 -15.90 15.84 11.26
N GLY A 249 -15.43 16.85 10.53
CA GLY A 249 -14.63 17.95 11.09
C GLY A 249 -13.17 17.57 11.39
N ASP A 250 -12.81 16.30 11.31
CA ASP A 250 -11.44 15.84 11.53
C ASP A 250 -10.55 16.18 10.35
N SER A 251 -9.40 16.77 10.65
CA SER A 251 -8.43 17.23 9.64
C SER A 251 -7.19 16.34 9.52
N LEU A 252 -7.07 15.33 10.39
CA LEU A 252 -5.90 14.45 10.41
C LEU A 252 -6.28 13.05 9.95
N ILE A 253 -5.85 12.71 8.73
CA ILE A 253 -6.13 11.42 8.10
C ILE A 253 -4.80 10.72 7.79
N PRO A 254 -4.64 9.45 8.18
CA PRO A 254 -3.44 8.68 7.89
C PRO A 254 -3.23 8.55 6.37
N PHE A 255 -2.02 8.86 5.90
CA PHE A 255 -1.70 8.92 4.48
C PHE A 255 -1.26 7.55 3.90
N GLY A 256 -0.79 6.65 4.77
CA GLY A 256 -0.28 5.31 4.40
C GLY A 256 -1.26 4.47 3.57
N PRO A 257 -2.57 4.39 3.90
CA PRO A 257 -3.53 3.66 3.07
C PRO A 257 -3.62 4.18 1.63
N PHE A 258 -3.50 5.50 1.43
CA PHE A 258 -3.53 6.08 0.08
C PHE A 258 -2.23 5.83 -0.67
N LEU A 259 -1.09 5.84 0.02
CA LEU A 259 0.19 5.40 -0.53
C LEU A 259 0.15 3.93 -0.96
N ALA A 260 -0.41 3.05 -0.13
CA ALA A 260 -0.59 1.62 -0.45
C ALA A 260 -1.51 1.40 -1.66
N LEU A 261 -2.61 2.15 -1.76
CA LEU A 261 -3.50 2.10 -2.92
C LEU A 261 -2.82 2.62 -4.20
N GLY A 262 -2.14 3.77 -4.12
CA GLY A 262 -1.35 4.31 -5.23
C GLY A 262 -0.28 3.34 -5.71
N PHE A 263 0.38 2.66 -4.78
CA PHE A 263 1.35 1.60 -5.08
C PHE A 263 0.67 0.46 -5.85
N LEU A 264 -0.43 -0.09 -5.34
CA LEU A 264 -1.12 -1.24 -5.97
C LEU A 264 -1.62 -0.91 -7.37
N MET A 265 -2.20 0.28 -7.54
CA MET A 265 -2.65 0.75 -8.85
C MET A 265 -1.48 0.82 -9.83
N THR A 266 -0.35 1.39 -9.39
CA THR A 266 0.84 1.51 -10.23
C THR A 266 1.44 0.14 -10.52
N HIS A 267 1.56 -0.76 -9.54
CA HIS A 267 2.14 -2.09 -9.71
C HIS A 267 1.39 -2.95 -10.74
N PHE A 268 0.05 -3.02 -10.62
CA PHE A 268 -0.75 -3.87 -11.51
C PHE A 268 -1.13 -3.21 -12.85
N GLN A 269 -1.05 -1.88 -12.95
CA GLN A 269 -1.42 -1.15 -14.18
C GLN A 269 -0.27 -0.29 -14.74
N ALA A 270 0.97 -0.57 -14.33
CA ALA A 270 2.18 0.22 -14.63
C ALA A 270 2.25 0.65 -16.09
N ALA A 271 2.14 -0.28 -17.03
CA ALA A 271 2.26 -0.01 -18.47
C ALA A 271 1.16 0.90 -19.02
N LYS A 272 -0.08 0.80 -18.51
CA LYS A 272 -1.20 1.64 -18.97
C LYS A 272 -1.13 3.04 -18.36
N LEU A 273 -0.84 3.11 -17.06
CA LEU A 273 -0.74 4.37 -16.33
C LEU A 273 0.47 5.18 -16.75
N SER A 274 1.62 4.56 -16.95
CA SER A 274 2.84 5.22 -17.43
C SER A 274 2.66 5.81 -18.82
N LYS A 275 2.16 5.01 -19.76
CA LYS A 275 1.84 5.48 -21.12
C LYS A 275 0.83 6.62 -21.10
N PHE A 276 -0.18 6.54 -20.24
CA PHE A 276 -1.13 7.63 -20.09
C PHE A 276 -0.45 8.89 -19.54
N ALA A 277 0.30 8.78 -18.44
CA ALA A 277 0.86 9.91 -17.71
C ALA A 277 2.05 10.58 -18.40
N PHE A 278 2.94 9.81 -19.04
CA PHE A 278 4.18 10.31 -19.62
C PHE A 278 4.11 10.51 -21.14
N GLU A 279 3.29 9.75 -21.86
CA GLU A 279 3.15 9.92 -23.32
C GLU A 279 1.85 10.65 -23.70
N THR A 280 0.71 10.10 -23.28
CA THR A 280 -0.61 10.52 -23.79
C THR A 280 -1.01 11.88 -23.24
N TRP A 281 -0.87 12.08 -21.93
CA TRP A 281 -1.25 13.31 -21.24
C TRP A 281 -0.39 14.51 -21.69
N PRO A 282 0.96 14.43 -21.74
CA PRO A 282 1.78 15.57 -22.18
C PRO A 282 1.63 15.84 -23.67
N LYS A 283 1.32 14.82 -24.48
CA LYS A 283 0.98 15.03 -25.90
C LYS A 283 -0.32 15.80 -26.02
N TRP A 284 -1.39 15.38 -25.34
CA TRP A 284 -2.67 16.08 -25.32
C TRP A 284 -2.52 17.54 -24.84
N LEU A 285 -1.77 17.76 -23.76
CA LEU A 285 -1.51 19.09 -23.20
C LEU A 285 -0.84 20.04 -24.22
N ARG A 286 0.05 19.50 -25.08
CA ARG A 286 0.74 20.25 -26.13
C ARG A 286 -0.09 20.44 -27.40
N THR A 287 -0.93 19.46 -27.75
CA THR A 287 -1.67 19.47 -29.02
C THR A 287 -3.03 20.16 -28.94
N SER A 288 -3.67 20.18 -27.77
CA SER A 288 -5.02 20.71 -27.62
C SER A 288 -5.02 22.15 -27.09
N PRO A 289 -5.59 23.12 -27.82
CA PRO A 289 -5.56 24.54 -27.41
C PRO A 289 -6.35 24.82 -26.13
N ILE A 290 -7.27 23.92 -25.75
CA ILE A 290 -8.16 24.06 -24.60
C ILE A 290 -7.55 23.40 -23.33
N ALA A 291 -6.53 22.55 -23.49
CA ALA A 291 -6.00 21.74 -22.39
C ALA A 291 -5.40 22.59 -21.26
N VAL A 292 -4.49 23.51 -21.58
CA VAL A 292 -3.83 24.37 -20.59
C VAL A 292 -4.84 25.30 -19.87
N PRO A 293 -5.74 26.00 -20.57
CA PRO A 293 -6.80 26.79 -19.92
C PRO A 293 -7.68 25.97 -18.97
N LEU A 294 -8.04 24.74 -19.35
CA LEU A 294 -8.86 23.85 -18.50
C LEU A 294 -8.13 23.44 -17.22
N VAL A 295 -6.86 23.04 -17.32
CA VAL A 295 -6.08 22.64 -16.14
C VAL A 295 -5.87 23.82 -15.19
N LEU A 296 -5.49 24.99 -15.72
CA LEU A 296 -5.31 26.20 -14.93
C LEU A 296 -6.64 26.66 -14.30
N GLY A 297 -7.74 26.58 -15.05
CA GLY A 297 -9.08 26.89 -14.55
C GLY A 297 -9.50 25.97 -13.40
N PHE A 298 -9.25 24.66 -13.54
CA PHE A 298 -9.53 23.68 -12.49
C PHE A 298 -8.69 23.94 -11.22
N CYS A 299 -7.37 24.13 -11.37
CA CYS A 299 -6.49 24.47 -10.24
C CYS A 299 -6.93 25.77 -9.55
N GLY A 300 -7.31 26.79 -10.32
CA GLY A 300 -7.82 28.06 -9.81
C GLY A 300 -9.10 27.88 -8.98
N LEU A 301 -10.07 27.10 -9.49
CA LEU A 301 -11.30 26.78 -8.76
C LEU A 301 -11.03 26.01 -7.47
N CYS A 302 -10.10 25.05 -7.48
CA CYS A 302 -9.71 24.32 -6.27
C CYS A 302 -9.09 25.24 -5.22
N LEU A 303 -8.19 26.15 -5.61
CA LEU A 303 -7.58 27.11 -4.69
C LEU A 303 -8.60 28.09 -4.11
N LEU A 304 -9.53 28.59 -4.93
CA LEU A 304 -10.63 29.44 -4.49
C LEU A 304 -11.56 28.69 -3.53
N GLY A 305 -11.87 27.42 -3.81
CA GLY A 305 -12.66 26.56 -2.94
C GLY A 305 -12.00 26.36 -1.57
N LEU A 306 -10.69 26.09 -1.54
CA LEU A 306 -9.92 25.97 -0.29
C LEU A 306 -9.89 27.29 0.50
N PHE A 307 -9.74 28.42 -0.20
CA PHE A 307 -9.78 29.74 0.43
C PHE A 307 -11.16 30.05 1.03
N TRP A 308 -12.23 29.73 0.30
CA TRP A 308 -13.60 29.90 0.77
C TRP A 308 -13.92 29.02 1.98
N LEU A 309 -13.54 27.74 1.95
CA LEU A 309 -13.67 26.82 3.08
C LEU A 309 -12.91 27.32 4.32
N ARG A 310 -11.71 27.85 4.13
CA ARG A 310 -10.93 28.47 5.22
C ARG A 310 -11.62 29.73 5.77
N SER A 311 -12.20 30.55 4.89
CA SER A 311 -12.97 31.73 5.29
C SER A 311 -14.21 31.36 6.10
N LEU A 312 -14.91 30.27 5.76
CA LEU A 312 -16.06 29.79 6.54
C LEU A 312 -15.64 29.30 7.93
N ARG A 313 -14.54 28.54 8.02
CA ARG A 313 -14.03 28.02 9.29
C ARG A 313 -13.57 29.13 10.25
N ASN A 314 -12.99 30.20 9.73
CA ASN A 314 -12.58 31.36 10.55
C ASN A 314 -13.77 32.19 11.08
N ARG A 315 -14.97 32.09 10.47
CA ARG A 315 -16.17 32.81 10.92
C ARG A 315 -16.94 32.08 12.04
N GLY A 316 -16.70 30.78 12.24
CA GLY A 316 -17.37 29.97 13.27
C GLY A 316 -16.59 29.79 14.57
N GLY A 317 -15.45 30.49 14.75
CA GLY A 317 -14.59 30.38 15.95
C GLY A 317 -14.58 31.63 16.82
N SER A 318 -15.57 32.50 16.68
CA SER A 318 -15.67 33.79 17.38
C SER A 318 -16.93 33.92 18.25
N ASP A 319 -17.48 32.80 18.72
CA ASP A 319 -18.53 32.72 19.73
C ASP A 319 -18.06 31.82 20.89
#